data_AF-A0A958BGY3-F1
#
_entry.id   AF-A0A958BGY3-F1
#
_cell.length_a   1.000
_cell.length_b   1.000
_cell.length_c   1.000
_cell.angle_alpha   90.00
_cell.angle_beta   90.00
_cell.angle_gamma   90.00
#
_symmetry.space_group_name_H-M   'P 1'
#
loop_
_entity.id
_entity.type
_entity.pdbx_description
1 polymer ?
#
loop_
_entity_poly.entity_id
_entity_poly.type
_entity_poly.pdbx_seq_one_letter_code
_entity_poly.pdbx_strand_id
1 'polypeptide(L)'
;GQVEEFEHCFADTPRCPGQPVYAPAKLTNFEGTFNVNAPDNRIPQGGGTAGAASWTVSIVAPGCTISDVNLELDITHTFMGDLTVSLNHEGAGTMFAQICGSTDDWLGTLDDDAMGPPTAGCGNGDPSLFTTTQSGSALDGFDGKPASGDWTLDINDAFGGDSGVLNASRFYGTCE
;
A
#
# COMPACT_ATOMS: atom_id res chain seq x y z
N GLY A 1 8.71 -52.19 29.53
CA GLY A 1 7.49 -51.46 29.90
C GLY A 1 7.72 -50.03 29.49
N GLN A 2 6.74 -49.43 28.82
CA GLN A 2 6.89 -48.26 27.95
C GLN A 2 7.36 -47.00 28.68
N VAL A 3 8.13 -46.16 27.96
CA VAL A 3 8.47 -44.80 28.33
C VAL A 3 7.28 -43.91 27.98
N GLU A 4 6.66 -43.30 28.99
CA GLU A 4 5.59 -42.31 28.78
C GLU A 4 6.22 -40.93 28.50
N GLU A 5 6.01 -40.48 27.27
CA GLU A 5 5.58 -39.14 26.85
C GLU A 5 6.23 -37.90 27.51
N PHE A 6 7.16 -37.29 26.77
CA PHE A 6 7.56 -35.90 26.97
C PHE A 6 6.47 -34.96 26.43
N GLU A 7 5.45 -34.70 27.24
CA GLU A 7 4.49 -33.64 26.96
C GLU A 7 5.13 -32.28 27.26
N HIS A 8 5.52 -31.57 26.20
CA HIS A 8 6.05 -30.22 26.27
C HIS A 8 4.92 -29.25 26.64
N CYS A 9 4.99 -28.64 27.82
CA CYS A 9 4.14 -27.53 28.21
C CYS A 9 4.29 -26.35 27.21
N PHE A 10 3.37 -26.25 26.25
CA PHE A 10 3.04 -24.99 25.59
C PHE A 10 1.73 -24.48 26.18
N ALA A 11 1.80 -23.72 27.28
CA ALA A 11 0.89 -22.62 27.60
C ALA A 11 1.26 -22.05 28.97
N ASP A 12 1.20 -20.72 29.06
CA ASP A 12 1.31 -19.89 30.25
C ASP A 12 2.72 -19.65 30.81
N THR A 13 3.30 -18.54 30.36
CA THR A 13 4.27 -17.78 31.16
C THR A 13 3.68 -17.54 32.56
N PRO A 14 4.41 -17.86 33.66
CA PRO A 14 3.96 -17.58 35.01
C PRO A 14 3.67 -16.08 35.18
N ARG A 15 2.42 -15.70 35.37
CA ARG A 15 2.01 -14.31 35.60
C ARG A 15 2.20 -13.97 37.08
N CYS A 16 2.92 -12.90 37.40
CA CYS A 16 3.01 -12.41 38.77
C CYS A 16 1.64 -11.90 39.25
N PRO A 17 1.24 -12.15 40.51
CA PRO A 17 0.03 -11.55 41.09
C PRO A 17 0.09 -10.02 40.99
N GLY A 18 -0.88 -9.42 40.29
CA GLY A 18 -1.00 -7.96 40.14
C GLY A 18 -0.45 -7.36 38.85
N GLN A 19 0.05 -8.15 37.89
CA GLN A 19 0.30 -7.63 36.55
C GLN A 19 -1.02 -7.35 35.83
N PRO A 20 -1.18 -6.16 35.20
CA PRO A 20 -2.27 -5.92 34.26
C PRO A 20 -2.25 -7.00 33.18
N VAL A 21 -3.41 -7.61 32.92
CA VAL A 21 -3.57 -8.47 31.75
C VAL A 21 -3.71 -7.53 30.55
N TYR A 22 -2.61 -7.26 29.87
CA TYR A 22 -2.67 -6.71 28.52
C TYR A 22 -3.15 -7.84 27.62
N ALA A 23 -4.44 -7.82 27.27
CA ALA A 23 -4.86 -8.55 26.08
C ALA A 23 -4.10 -7.92 24.90
N PRO A 24 -3.51 -8.72 23.99
CA PRO A 24 -2.98 -8.15 22.76
C PRO A 24 -4.10 -7.37 22.09
N ALA A 25 -3.80 -6.16 21.60
CA ALA A 25 -4.75 -5.40 20.80
C ALA A 25 -5.25 -6.31 19.68
N LYS A 26 -6.57 -6.37 19.52
CA LYS A 26 -7.16 -7.17 18.45
C LYS A 26 -7.01 -6.38 17.16
N LEU A 27 -5.84 -6.51 16.52
CA LEU A 27 -5.61 -5.95 15.20
C LEU A 27 -6.64 -6.56 14.24
N THR A 28 -7.48 -5.70 13.69
CA THR A 28 -8.46 -6.04 12.66
C THR A 28 -7.87 -5.61 11.33
N ASN A 29 -8.00 -6.45 10.31
CA ASN A 29 -7.48 -6.11 8.98
C ASN A 29 -8.56 -5.40 8.17
N PHE A 30 -8.14 -4.47 7.31
CA PHE A 30 -8.97 -3.90 6.26
C PHE A 30 -8.19 -3.90 4.95
N GLU A 31 -8.91 -3.90 3.84
CA GLU A 31 -8.33 -3.84 2.50
C GLU A 31 -9.32 -3.22 1.51
N GLY A 32 -8.78 -2.72 0.40
CA GLY A 32 -9.54 -2.25 -0.74
C GLY A 32 -8.75 -2.45 -2.04
N THR A 33 -9.45 -2.87 -3.08
CA THR A 33 -8.85 -3.04 -4.42
C THR A 33 -9.46 -2.02 -5.36
N PHE A 34 -8.62 -1.23 -6.02
CA PHE A 34 -9.07 -0.27 -7.01
C PHE A 34 -9.49 -1.00 -8.29
N ASN A 35 -10.66 -0.69 -8.81
CA ASN A 35 -11.10 -1.23 -10.09
C ASN A 35 -10.37 -0.48 -11.22
N VAL A 36 -9.17 -0.95 -11.57
CA VAL A 36 -8.32 -0.33 -12.59
C VAL A 36 -8.99 -0.26 -13.97
N ASN A 37 -10.01 -1.07 -14.24
CA ASN A 37 -10.72 -1.09 -15.52
C ASN A 37 -11.88 -0.07 -15.60
N ALA A 38 -12.10 0.73 -14.57
CA ALA A 38 -13.17 1.72 -14.53
C ALA A 38 -12.63 3.10 -14.08
N PRO A 39 -12.70 4.16 -14.91
CA PRO A 39 -13.31 4.20 -16.26
C PRO A 39 -12.44 3.53 -17.34
N ASP A 40 -11.12 3.52 -17.15
CA ASP A 40 -10.14 2.73 -17.88
C ASP A 40 -8.86 2.65 -17.03
N ASN A 41 -7.86 1.88 -17.49
CA ASN A 41 -6.61 1.65 -16.78
C ASN A 41 -5.45 2.51 -17.28
N ARG A 42 -5.68 3.52 -18.12
CA ARG A 42 -4.61 4.27 -18.80
C ARG A 42 -4.02 5.36 -17.92
N ILE A 43 -2.71 5.54 -18.03
CA ILE A 43 -1.96 6.63 -17.42
C ILE A 43 -1.36 7.47 -18.56
N PRO A 44 -1.74 8.75 -18.70
CA PRO A 44 -2.89 9.40 -18.09
C PRO A 44 -4.21 9.01 -18.77
N GLN A 45 -5.35 9.31 -18.15
CA GLN A 45 -6.68 9.00 -18.72
C GLN A 45 -6.86 9.74 -20.05
N GLY A 46 -7.07 8.98 -21.13
CA GLY A 46 -7.17 9.50 -22.50
C GLY A 46 -5.93 9.29 -23.38
N GLY A 47 -4.76 9.07 -22.77
CA GLY A 47 -3.49 8.68 -23.41
C GLY A 47 -2.73 9.79 -24.15
N GLY A 48 -1.40 9.73 -24.14
CA GLY A 48 -0.48 10.47 -25.05
C GLY A 48 -0.35 11.98 -24.82
N THR A 49 -0.92 12.52 -23.76
CA THR A 49 -0.85 13.94 -23.34
C THR A 49 -0.76 14.00 -21.83
N ALA A 50 -0.03 14.95 -21.25
CA ALA A 50 0.04 15.12 -19.80
C ALA A 50 -1.37 15.18 -19.15
N GLY A 51 -1.53 14.54 -18.00
CA GLY A 51 -2.81 14.46 -17.30
C GLY A 51 -2.78 13.54 -16.09
N ALA A 52 -3.95 13.34 -15.48
CA ALA A 52 -4.12 12.46 -14.33
C ALA A 52 -5.07 11.31 -14.63
N ALA A 53 -4.89 10.23 -13.89
CA ALA A 53 -5.79 9.10 -13.78
C ALA A 53 -6.16 8.89 -12.31
N SER A 54 -7.44 8.64 -12.04
CA SER A 54 -7.97 8.53 -10.68
C SER A 54 -8.88 7.31 -10.57
N TRP A 55 -8.71 6.54 -9.49
CA TRP A 55 -9.55 5.41 -9.15
C TRP A 55 -10.01 5.52 -7.70
N THR A 56 -11.31 5.37 -7.47
CA THR A 56 -11.90 5.44 -6.12
C THR A 56 -12.56 4.12 -5.76
N VAL A 57 -12.36 3.69 -4.51
CA VAL A 57 -13.07 2.56 -3.90
C VAL A 57 -13.59 2.97 -2.53
N SER A 58 -14.85 2.62 -2.25
CA SER A 58 -15.45 2.81 -0.93
C SER A 58 -15.36 1.52 -0.14
N ILE A 59 -14.81 1.57 1.07
CA ILE A 59 -14.75 0.41 1.97
C ILE A 59 -15.60 0.62 3.22
N VAL A 60 -16.11 -0.48 3.78
CA VAL A 60 -16.94 -0.49 4.99
C VAL A 60 -16.23 -1.31 6.06
N ALA A 61 -15.62 -0.61 7.01
CA ALA A 61 -14.88 -1.16 8.15
C ALA A 61 -15.29 -0.42 9.44
N PRO A 62 -16.50 -0.71 9.98
CA PRO A 62 -17.06 0.08 11.07
C PRO A 62 -16.27 -0.13 12.36
N GLY A 63 -15.89 0.98 13.01
CA GLY A 63 -15.13 0.96 14.26
C GLY A 63 -13.64 0.64 14.09
N CYS A 64 -13.14 0.59 12.86
CA CYS A 64 -11.74 0.33 12.51
C CYS A 64 -10.99 1.66 12.45
N THR A 65 -10.16 1.94 13.45
CA THR A 65 -9.25 3.10 13.47
C THR A 65 -7.87 2.66 12.98
N ILE A 66 -7.41 3.22 11.86
CA ILE A 66 -6.19 2.81 11.18
C ILE A 66 -4.98 2.90 12.11
N SER A 67 -4.17 1.84 12.11
CA SER A 67 -2.87 1.76 12.78
C SER A 67 -1.71 1.45 11.83
N ASP A 68 -2.00 1.09 10.58
CA ASP A 68 -1.02 0.81 9.54
C ASP A 68 -1.72 0.80 8.16
N VAL A 69 -1.02 1.23 7.11
CA VAL A 69 -1.48 1.16 5.71
C VAL A 69 -0.34 0.77 4.79
N ASN A 70 -0.58 -0.24 3.98
CA ASN A 70 0.27 -0.65 2.87
C ASN A 70 -0.42 -0.40 1.53
N LEU A 71 0.33 -0.01 0.50
CA LEU A 71 -0.17 0.22 -0.84
C LEU A 71 0.64 -0.58 -1.87
N GLU A 72 0.00 -1.54 -2.54
CA GLU A 72 0.60 -2.31 -3.62
C GLU A 72 0.22 -1.69 -4.97
N LEU A 73 1.21 -1.55 -5.86
CA LEU A 73 1.01 -1.04 -7.21
C LEU A 73 1.80 -1.88 -8.23
N ASP A 74 1.18 -2.08 -9.38
CA ASP A 74 1.78 -2.60 -10.60
C ASP A 74 1.46 -1.62 -11.73
N ILE A 75 2.47 -0.84 -12.12
CA ILE A 75 2.37 0.24 -13.10
C ILE A 75 3.29 -0.08 -14.27
N THR A 76 2.73 -0.11 -15.47
CA THR A 76 3.52 -0.06 -16.71
C THR A 76 3.56 1.36 -17.23
N HIS A 77 4.74 1.95 -17.42
CA HIS A 77 4.91 3.31 -17.96
C HIS A 77 6.32 3.48 -18.55
N THR A 78 6.44 4.11 -19.71
CA THR A 78 7.72 4.28 -20.44
C THR A 78 8.64 5.36 -19.86
N PHE A 79 8.16 6.12 -18.86
CA PHE A 79 8.98 7.11 -18.16
C PHE A 79 8.47 7.33 -16.74
N MET A 80 9.06 6.64 -15.75
CA MET A 80 8.62 6.77 -14.35
C MET A 80 8.89 8.16 -13.77
N GLY A 81 9.85 8.90 -14.32
CA GLY A 81 10.20 10.27 -13.93
C GLY A 81 9.10 11.30 -14.16
N ASP A 82 8.04 10.94 -14.89
CA ASP A 82 6.92 11.83 -15.17
C ASP A 82 5.75 11.64 -14.19
N LEU A 83 5.75 10.52 -13.46
CA LEU A 83 4.64 10.12 -12.62
C LEU A 83 4.73 10.70 -11.21
N THR A 84 3.62 11.21 -10.71
CA THR A 84 3.38 11.48 -9.30
C THR A 84 2.21 10.64 -8.83
N VAL A 85 2.42 9.80 -7.82
CA VAL A 85 1.41 8.91 -7.26
C VAL A 85 1.00 9.41 -5.89
N SER A 86 -0.30 9.56 -5.66
CA SER A 86 -0.88 9.99 -4.40
C SER A 86 -2.05 9.10 -4.00
N LEU A 87 -2.22 8.91 -2.70
CA LEU A 87 -3.38 8.24 -2.11
C LEU A 87 -4.13 9.25 -1.25
N ASN A 88 -5.44 9.32 -1.41
CA ASN A 88 -6.29 10.23 -0.65
C ASN A 88 -7.36 9.45 0.11
N HIS A 89 -7.39 9.67 1.42
CA HIS A 89 -8.42 9.20 2.33
C HIS A 89 -8.44 10.13 3.54
N GLU A 90 -9.54 10.91 3.67
CA GLU A 90 -9.66 11.95 4.69
C GLU A 90 -8.41 12.88 4.72
N GLY A 91 -7.84 13.16 3.54
CA GLY A 91 -6.58 13.87 3.32
C GLY A 91 -5.65 13.14 2.33
N ALA A 92 -4.88 13.90 1.56
CA ALA A 92 -4.00 13.38 0.51
C ALA A 92 -2.56 13.21 1.01
N GLY A 93 -1.95 12.05 0.69
CA GLY A 93 -0.54 11.77 0.86
C GLY A 93 0.11 11.45 -0.49
N THR A 94 1.23 12.11 -0.81
CA THR A 94 2.03 11.78 -1.99
C THR A 94 2.96 10.62 -1.66
N MET A 95 2.75 9.51 -2.35
CA MET A 95 3.50 8.25 -2.15
C MET A 95 4.90 8.32 -2.75
N PHE A 96 4.99 8.88 -3.95
CA PHE A 96 6.25 9.26 -4.57
C PHE A 96 5.98 10.23 -5.71
N ALA A 97 7.01 10.99 -6.09
CA ALA A 97 6.95 11.94 -7.18
C ALA A 97 8.22 11.85 -8.02
N GLN A 98 8.05 11.66 -9.33
CA GLN A 98 9.08 11.78 -10.35
C GLN A 98 10.34 10.98 -10.06
N ILE A 99 10.15 9.71 -9.70
CA ILE A 99 11.22 8.79 -9.36
C ILE A 99 11.78 8.09 -10.60
N CYS A 100 12.98 7.53 -10.48
CA CYS A 100 13.57 6.60 -11.45
C CYS A 100 13.88 7.14 -12.86
N GLY A 101 13.62 8.42 -13.13
CA GLY A 101 13.99 9.04 -14.40
C GLY A 101 13.41 8.27 -15.59
N SER A 102 14.26 7.87 -16.52
CA SER A 102 13.86 7.16 -17.74
C SER A 102 13.76 5.63 -17.58
N THR A 103 13.70 5.12 -16.36
CA THR A 103 13.41 3.70 -16.13
C THR A 103 11.92 3.46 -16.35
N ASP A 104 11.61 2.35 -17.01
CA ASP A 104 10.23 1.95 -17.27
C ASP A 104 9.69 1.21 -16.04
N ASP A 105 8.37 1.33 -15.88
CA ASP A 105 7.53 0.56 -14.97
C ASP A 105 7.88 0.65 -13.48
N TRP A 106 6.89 0.33 -12.64
CA TRP A 106 7.04 0.24 -11.20
C TRP A 106 6.23 -0.91 -10.65
N LEU A 107 6.86 -1.74 -9.83
CA LEU A 107 6.23 -2.90 -9.22
C LEU A 107 6.69 -3.08 -7.78
N GLY A 108 5.74 -3.08 -6.84
CA GLY A 108 6.05 -3.36 -5.44
C GLY A 108 4.95 -2.95 -4.47
N THR A 109 5.33 -2.99 -3.20
CA THR A 109 4.51 -2.52 -2.08
C THR A 109 5.19 -1.32 -1.43
N LEU A 110 4.40 -0.30 -1.14
CA LEU A 110 4.76 0.83 -0.30
C LEU A 110 4.26 0.58 1.12
N ASP A 111 5.17 0.75 2.06
CA ASP A 111 5.01 0.47 3.49
C ASP A 111 5.98 1.41 4.22
N ASP A 112 5.49 2.35 5.02
CA ASP A 112 6.32 3.32 5.73
C ASP A 112 7.28 2.70 6.77
N ASP A 113 6.94 1.52 7.30
CA ASP A 113 7.79 0.73 8.19
C ASP A 113 8.86 -0.08 7.43
N ALA A 114 8.76 -0.20 6.11
CA ALA A 114 9.77 -0.90 5.31
C ALA A 114 11.10 -0.16 5.27
N MET A 115 12.09 -0.76 4.60
CA MET A 115 13.39 -0.14 4.35
C MET A 115 13.58 0.16 2.88
N GLY A 116 14.31 1.25 2.59
CA GLY A 116 14.76 1.59 1.25
C GLY A 116 13.77 2.49 0.50
N PRO A 117 14.28 3.26 -0.48
CA PRO A 117 13.49 4.27 -1.18
C PRO A 117 12.48 3.65 -2.16
N PRO A 118 11.41 4.38 -2.54
CA PRO A 118 10.47 3.97 -3.58
C PRO A 118 11.12 3.59 -4.92
N THR A 119 12.33 4.11 -5.20
CA THR A 119 13.09 3.80 -6.42
C THR A 119 13.49 2.33 -6.53
N ALA A 120 13.44 1.55 -5.44
CA ALA A 120 13.72 0.12 -5.50
C ALA A 120 12.61 -0.68 -6.22
N GLY A 121 11.40 -0.13 -6.35
CA GLY A 121 10.34 -0.73 -7.17
C GLY A 121 10.50 -0.50 -8.68
N CYS A 122 11.53 0.26 -9.11
CA CYS A 122 11.80 0.51 -10.52
C CYS A 122 12.67 -0.59 -11.10
N GLY A 123 12.16 -1.27 -12.12
CA GLY A 123 12.79 -2.48 -12.63
C GLY A 123 12.27 -2.97 -13.98
N ASN A 124 11.63 -2.11 -14.78
CA ASN A 124 10.98 -2.50 -16.05
C ASN A 124 9.98 -3.66 -15.87
N GLY A 125 9.26 -3.65 -14.74
CA GLY A 125 8.23 -4.64 -14.44
C GLY A 125 8.76 -6.04 -14.15
N ASP A 126 10.06 -6.21 -13.89
CA ASP A 126 10.64 -7.52 -13.55
C ASP A 126 10.06 -8.06 -12.23
N PRO A 127 9.27 -9.15 -12.25
CA PRO A 127 8.66 -9.69 -11.04
C PRO A 127 9.69 -10.20 -10.02
N SER A 128 10.93 -10.48 -10.44
CA SER A 128 12.01 -10.86 -9.53
C SER A 128 12.55 -9.70 -8.70
N LEU A 129 12.21 -8.46 -9.09
CA LEU A 129 12.53 -7.22 -8.36
C LEU A 129 11.35 -6.70 -7.54
N PHE A 130 10.24 -7.45 -7.45
CA PHE A 130 9.14 -7.12 -6.55
C PHE A 130 9.67 -6.94 -5.12
N THR A 131 9.42 -5.78 -4.54
CA THR A 131 9.94 -5.43 -3.21
C THR A 131 8.92 -4.62 -2.43
N THR A 132 9.02 -4.70 -1.11
CA THR A 132 8.42 -3.72 -0.20
C THR A 132 9.42 -2.58 0.02
N THR A 133 8.97 -1.34 -0.06
CA THR A 133 9.79 -0.13 0.02
C THR A 133 9.08 0.94 0.82
N GLN A 134 9.82 1.92 1.36
CA GLN A 134 9.18 3.05 2.03
C GLN A 134 8.37 3.91 1.06
N SER A 135 7.20 4.38 1.51
CA SER A 135 6.46 5.48 0.86
C SER A 135 7.01 6.88 1.20
N GLY A 136 8.04 6.95 2.05
CA GLY A 136 8.34 8.14 2.82
C GLY A 136 7.56 8.11 4.14
N SER A 137 6.87 9.21 4.47
CA SER A 137 6.03 9.38 5.68
C SER A 137 4.55 9.63 5.32
N ALA A 138 4.16 9.29 4.09
CA ALA A 138 2.83 9.61 3.58
C ALA A 138 1.76 8.63 4.08
N LEU A 139 2.13 7.37 4.33
CA LEU A 139 1.21 6.33 4.82
C LEU A 139 0.89 6.53 6.32
N ASP A 140 1.86 6.94 7.14
CA ASP A 140 1.67 7.37 8.54
C ASP A 140 0.57 8.43 8.70
N GLY A 141 0.35 9.24 7.66
CA GLY A 141 -0.67 10.28 7.63
C GLY A 141 -2.11 9.75 7.69
N PHE A 142 -2.32 8.44 7.56
CA PHE A 142 -3.63 7.79 7.70
C PHE A 142 -3.89 7.25 9.11
N ASP A 143 -2.87 7.14 9.96
CA ASP A 143 -3.02 6.63 11.32
C ASP A 143 -3.97 7.48 12.16
N GLY A 144 -4.79 6.80 12.95
CA GLY A 144 -5.81 7.42 13.79
C GLY A 144 -7.07 7.86 13.04
N LYS A 145 -7.13 7.68 11.71
CA LYS A 145 -8.34 7.94 10.91
C LYS A 145 -9.24 6.71 10.83
N PRO A 146 -10.56 6.86 10.57
CA PRO A 146 -11.44 5.72 10.35
C PRO A 146 -11.12 5.04 9.02
N ALA A 147 -10.95 3.72 8.96
CA ALA A 147 -10.68 3.03 7.70
C ALA A 147 -11.88 3.06 6.72
N SER A 148 -13.11 3.20 7.24
CA SER A 148 -14.31 3.32 6.43
C SER A 148 -14.33 4.61 5.62
N GLY A 149 -14.76 4.53 4.36
CA GLY A 149 -14.94 5.69 3.50
C GLY A 149 -14.34 5.49 2.13
N ASP A 150 -14.23 6.60 1.41
CA ASP A 150 -13.68 6.62 0.07
C ASP A 150 -12.15 6.71 0.14
N TRP A 151 -11.50 5.81 -0.58
CA TRP A 151 -10.08 5.82 -0.85
C TRP A 151 -9.90 6.12 -2.32
N THR A 152 -9.07 7.10 -2.66
CA THR A 152 -8.80 7.49 -4.05
C THR A 152 -7.31 7.41 -4.34
N LEU A 153 -6.93 6.64 -5.34
CA LEU A 153 -5.59 6.59 -5.91
C LEU A 153 -5.54 7.54 -7.09
N ASP A 154 -4.60 8.48 -7.06
CA ASP A 154 -4.35 9.45 -8.12
C ASP A 154 -2.94 9.24 -8.68
N ILE A 155 -2.85 9.09 -10.01
CA ILE A 155 -1.59 9.00 -10.74
C ILE A 155 -1.57 10.12 -11.78
N ASN A 156 -0.69 11.10 -11.58
CA ASN A 156 -0.51 12.22 -12.51
C ASN A 156 0.76 12.03 -13.33
N ASP A 157 0.61 11.93 -14.64
CA ASP A 157 1.68 12.04 -15.62
C ASP A 157 1.83 13.52 -16.04
N ALA A 158 2.93 14.14 -15.59
CA ALA A 158 3.16 15.57 -15.80
C ALA A 158 3.63 15.92 -17.22
N PHE A 159 4.06 14.95 -18.03
CA PHE A 159 4.67 15.21 -19.34
C PHE A 159 3.98 14.38 -20.43
N GLY A 160 3.64 15.04 -21.54
CA GLY A 160 3.09 14.32 -22.69
C GLY A 160 4.19 13.66 -23.51
N GLY A 161 3.84 12.58 -24.21
CA GLY A 161 4.77 11.84 -25.08
C GLY A 161 4.88 10.38 -24.70
N ASP A 162 4.62 10.09 -23.42
CA ASP A 162 4.58 8.76 -22.84
C ASP A 162 3.14 8.34 -22.54
N SER A 163 2.97 7.04 -22.34
CA SER A 163 1.70 6.46 -21.95
C SER A 163 1.95 5.14 -21.25
N GLY A 164 1.09 4.83 -20.29
CA GLY A 164 1.16 3.59 -19.55
C GLY A 164 -0.21 3.11 -19.09
N VAL A 165 -0.18 2.11 -18.21
CA VAL A 165 -1.36 1.53 -17.59
C VAL A 165 -1.11 1.18 -16.14
N LEU A 166 -2.15 1.28 -15.32
CA LEU A 166 -2.20 0.67 -13.99
C LEU A 166 -2.70 -0.77 -14.15
N ASN A 167 -1.83 -1.76 -13.96
CA ASN A 167 -2.17 -3.18 -14.12
C ASN A 167 -2.94 -3.70 -12.90
N ALA A 168 -2.50 -3.32 -11.70
CA ALA A 168 -3.13 -3.67 -10.44
C ALA A 168 -2.86 -2.62 -9.36
N SER A 169 -3.82 -2.45 -8.46
CA SER A 169 -3.61 -1.70 -7.23
C SER A 169 -4.55 -2.15 -6.12
N ARG A 170 -4.00 -2.29 -4.92
CA ARG A 170 -4.75 -2.54 -3.69
C ARG A 170 -4.06 -1.85 -2.51
N PHE A 171 -4.83 -1.49 -1.51
CA PHE A 171 -4.31 -1.13 -0.20
C PHE A 171 -4.83 -2.11 0.84
N TYR A 172 -4.05 -2.32 1.90
CA TYR A 172 -4.43 -3.15 3.03
C TYR A 172 -3.69 -2.68 4.29
N GLY A 173 -4.21 -3.00 5.45
CA GLY A 173 -3.61 -2.53 6.70
C GLY A 173 -4.25 -3.14 7.92
N THR A 174 -3.87 -2.59 9.07
CA THR A 174 -4.41 -2.99 10.37
C THR A 174 -5.08 -1.82 11.07
N CYS A 175 -6.01 -2.14 11.96
CA CYS A 175 -6.75 -1.15 12.74
C CYS A 175 -7.22 -1.70 14.09
N GLU A 176 -7.60 -0.78 14.97
CA GLU A 176 -8.13 -1.04 16.31
C GLU A 176 -9.56 -0.50 16.51
#